data_AF-A0A6N7ZPP4-F1
#
_entry.id   AF-A0A6N7ZPP4-F1
#
_cell.length_a   1.000
_cell.length_b   1.000
_cell.length_c   1.000
_cell.angle_alpha   90.00
_cell.angle_beta   90.00
_cell.angle_gamma   90.00
#
_symmetry.space_group_name_H-M   'P 1'
#
loop_
_entity.id
_entity.type
_entity.pdbx_description
1 polymer ?
#
loop_
_entity_poly.entity_id
_entity_poly.type
_entity_poly.pdbx_seq_one_letter_code
_entity_poly.pdbx_strand_id
1 'polypeptide(L)'
;MSAKQKTGKPEGKSPLRNMAERIVIAGAPLGLARSDLVLMPRSLSIPDAGIHLSVVTDGGTRRWRALLNESIRTLEDGGQKAVSTILFEERLGKEWLVAQRLVMKIAEGRIDAAIDSALA
;
A
#
# COMPACT_ATOMS: atom_id res chain seq x y z
N MET A 1 -37.20 32.98 17.69
CA MET A 1 -35.72 33.00 17.60
C MET A 1 -35.25 31.61 17.17
N SER A 2 -35.00 31.39 15.87
CA SER A 2 -34.59 30.08 15.34
C SER A 2 -33.08 29.96 15.28
N ALA A 3 -32.53 29.01 16.04
CA ALA A 3 -31.14 28.59 15.91
C ALA A 3 -31.01 27.71 14.66
N LYS A 4 -30.32 28.21 13.63
CA LYS A 4 -29.89 27.41 12.48
C LYS A 4 -28.82 26.43 12.94
N GLN A 5 -29.17 25.15 13.05
CA GLN A 5 -28.19 24.06 13.13
C GLN A 5 -27.38 24.05 11.83
N LYS A 6 -26.08 24.33 11.94
CA LYS A 6 -25.10 24.08 10.87
C LYS A 6 -24.98 22.57 10.70
N THR A 7 -25.54 22.04 9.63
CA THR A 7 -25.29 20.68 9.16
C THR A 7 -23.85 20.59 8.65
N GLY A 8 -22.94 20.20 9.54
CA GLY A 8 -21.59 19.80 9.14
C GLY A 8 -21.70 18.57 8.25
N LYS A 9 -21.48 18.74 6.94
CA LYS A 9 -21.24 17.62 6.03
C LYS A 9 -20.13 16.75 6.65
N PRO A 10 -20.27 15.42 6.73
CA PRO A 10 -19.14 14.58 7.09
C PRO A 10 -18.06 14.83 6.04
N GLU A 11 -16.95 15.45 6.44
CA GLU A 11 -15.78 15.60 5.59
C GLU A 11 -15.34 14.19 5.21
N GLY A 12 -15.67 13.77 3.99
CA GLY A 12 -15.28 12.48 3.47
C GLY A 12 -13.75 12.41 3.50
N LYS A 13 -13.19 11.67 4.47
CA LYS A 13 -11.74 11.46 4.56
C LYS A 13 -11.24 11.05 3.18
N SER A 14 -10.21 11.74 2.67
CA SER A 14 -9.53 11.39 1.42
C SER A 14 -9.35 9.86 1.33
N PRO A 15 -9.72 9.20 0.21
CA PRO A 15 -9.60 7.74 0.08
C PRO A 15 -8.21 7.21 0.45
N LEU A 16 -7.15 7.99 0.19
CA LEU A 16 -5.78 7.65 0.59
C LEU A 16 -5.54 7.74 2.09
N ARG A 17 -6.16 8.71 2.79
CA ARG A 17 -6.10 8.79 4.25
C ARG A 17 -6.83 7.61 4.89
N ASN A 18 -8.00 7.25 4.36
CA ASN A 18 -8.75 6.07 4.81
C ASN A 18 -7.97 4.77 4.56
N MET A 19 -7.37 4.63 3.37
CA MET A 19 -6.52 3.49 3.04
C MET A 19 -5.32 3.38 3.98
N ALA A 20 -4.61 4.48 4.22
CA ALA A 20 -3.51 4.55 5.16
C ALA A 20 -3.89 4.10 6.57
N GLU A 21 -5.01 4.59 7.11
CA GLU A 21 -5.51 4.17 8.42
C GLU A 21 -5.73 2.65 8.46
N ARG A 22 -6.32 2.07 7.42
CA ARG A 22 -6.55 0.62 7.34
C ARG A 22 -5.27 -0.19 7.24
N ILE A 23 -4.27 0.30 6.48
CA ILE A 23 -2.96 -0.36 6.40
C ILE A 23 -2.28 -0.37 7.77
N VAL A 24 -2.30 0.74 8.52
CA VAL A 24 -1.72 0.78 9.87
C VAL A 24 -2.45 -0.18 10.80
N ILE A 25 -3.79 -0.19 10.78
CA ILE A 25 -4.58 -1.08 11.65
C ILE A 25 -4.30 -2.56 11.32
N ALA A 26 -4.36 -2.93 10.03
CA ALA A 26 -4.12 -4.31 9.60
C ALA A 26 -2.67 -4.73 9.84
N GLY A 27 -1.73 -3.79 9.70
CA GLY A 27 -0.29 -4.00 9.79
C GLY A 27 0.30 -3.88 11.19
N ALA A 28 -0.48 -3.46 12.19
CA ALA A 28 -0.02 -3.30 13.57
C ALA A 28 0.64 -4.57 14.16
N PRO A 29 0.18 -5.80 13.88
CA PRO A 29 0.86 -7.03 14.34
C PRO A 29 2.27 -7.20 13.75
N LEU A 30 2.54 -6.61 12.59
CA LEU A 30 3.87 -6.57 11.99
C LEU A 30 4.68 -5.35 12.48
N GLY A 31 4.17 -4.57 13.42
CA GLY A 31 4.80 -3.33 13.86
C GLY A 31 4.77 -2.21 12.81
N LEU A 32 3.89 -2.27 11.81
CA LEU A 32 3.73 -1.17 10.86
C LEU A 32 3.07 0.03 11.54
N ALA A 33 3.70 1.19 11.38
CA ALA A 33 3.28 2.47 11.91
C ALA A 33 2.96 3.46 10.80
N ARG A 34 2.39 4.60 11.19
CA ARG A 34 2.06 5.68 10.26
C ARG A 34 3.28 6.29 9.58
N SER A 35 4.41 6.31 10.29
CA SER A 35 5.72 6.78 9.81
C SER A 35 6.24 5.99 8.61
N ASP A 36 5.84 4.72 8.51
CA ASP A 36 6.33 3.79 7.49
C ASP A 36 5.61 4.00 6.15
N LEU A 37 4.58 4.86 6.16
CA LEU A 37 3.75 5.18 5.01
C LEU A 37 4.08 6.57 4.49
N VAL A 38 4.53 6.65 3.24
CA VAL A 38 4.70 7.92 2.52
C VAL A 38 3.46 8.18 1.70
N LEU A 39 2.71 9.24 2.00
CA LEU A 39 1.53 9.63 1.21
C LEU A 39 1.91 10.65 0.16
N MET A 40 1.46 10.37 -1.04
CA MET A 40 1.54 11.26 -2.19
C MET A 40 0.12 11.68 -2.59
N PRO A 41 -0.07 12.73 -3.41
CA PRO A 41 -1.39 13.23 -3.76
C PRO A 41 -2.36 12.18 -4.36
N ARG A 42 -1.84 11.13 -5.01
CA ARG A 42 -2.64 10.10 -5.70
C ARG A 42 -2.21 8.66 -5.38
N SER A 43 -1.31 8.49 -4.43
CA SER A 43 -0.71 7.19 -4.10
C SER A 43 -0.14 7.18 -2.67
N LEU A 44 0.27 6.00 -2.25
CA LEU A 44 0.91 5.72 -0.99
C LEU A 44 2.04 4.73 -1.23
N SER A 45 3.16 4.90 -0.55
CA SER A 45 4.27 3.94 -0.58
C SER A 45 4.59 3.42 0.81
N ILE A 46 5.13 2.21 0.86
CA ILE A 46 5.81 1.62 2.03
C ILE A 46 7.24 1.32 1.57
N PRO A 47 8.17 2.29 1.70
CA PRO A 47 9.49 2.21 1.09
C PRO A 47 10.27 0.96 1.50
N ASP A 48 10.25 0.62 2.79
CA ASP A 48 11.01 -0.51 3.33
C ASP A 48 10.52 -1.87 2.79
N ALA A 49 9.29 -1.93 2.31
CA ALA A 49 8.73 -3.12 1.66
C ALA A 49 8.80 -3.05 0.13
N GLY A 50 9.32 -1.97 -0.45
CA GLY A 50 9.30 -1.73 -1.91
C GLY A 50 7.89 -1.58 -2.49
N ILE A 51 6.85 -1.39 -1.68
CA ILE A 51 5.45 -1.42 -2.14
C ILE A 51 4.97 0.00 -2.49
N HIS A 52 4.32 0.12 -3.65
CA HIS A 52 3.61 1.31 -4.09
C HIS A 52 2.13 1.00 -4.36
N LEU A 53 1.23 1.75 -3.74
CA LEU A 53 -0.21 1.62 -3.89
C LEU A 53 -0.79 2.89 -4.51
N SER A 54 -1.49 2.76 -5.63
CA SER A 54 -2.10 3.90 -6.33
C SER A 54 -3.53 3.62 -6.77
N VAL A 55 -4.29 4.68 -7.02
CA VAL A 55 -5.60 4.55 -7.66
C VAL A 55 -5.42 4.70 -9.17
N VAL A 56 -5.72 3.64 -9.92
CA VAL A 56 -5.72 3.61 -11.38
C VAL A 56 -7.15 3.61 -11.92
N THR A 57 -7.33 4.08 -13.15
CA THR A 57 -8.60 4.01 -13.87
C THR A 57 -8.37 3.17 -15.12
N ASP A 58 -9.12 2.09 -15.25
CA ASP A 58 -9.09 1.21 -16.43
C ASP A 58 -10.52 0.89 -16.87
N GLY A 59 -10.83 1.13 -18.15
CA GLY A 59 -12.18 0.96 -18.70
C GLY A 59 -13.28 1.69 -17.93
N GLY A 60 -13.00 2.88 -17.37
CA GLY A 60 -13.94 3.65 -16.55
C GLY A 60 -14.11 3.15 -15.11
N THR A 61 -13.47 2.05 -14.73
CA THR A 61 -13.50 1.52 -13.36
C THR A 61 -12.27 1.98 -12.58
N ARG A 62 -12.48 2.57 -11.40
CA ARG A 62 -11.39 2.93 -10.50
C ARG A 62 -10.98 1.74 -9.64
N ARG A 63 -9.67 1.47 -9.59
CA ARG A 63 -9.09 0.35 -8.84
C ARG A 63 -7.89 0.81 -8.02
N TRP A 64 -7.66 0.14 -6.91
CA TRP A 64 -6.37 0.13 -6.23
C TRP A 64 -5.43 -0.80 -7.00
N ARG A 65 -4.22 -0.34 -7.29
CA ARG A 65 -3.14 -1.15 -7.87
C ARG A 65 -1.95 -1.11 -6.91
N ALA A 66 -1.54 -2.28 -6.43
CA ALA A 66 -0.33 -2.46 -5.64
C ALA A 66 0.80 -2.96 -6.55
N LEU A 67 1.93 -2.27 -6.50
CA LEU A 67 3.16 -2.61 -7.19
C LEU A 67 4.22 -2.94 -6.15
N LEU A 68 5.07 -3.92 -6.46
CA LEU A 68 6.31 -4.20 -5.77
C LEU A 68 7.46 -3.73 -6.65
N ASN A 69 8.34 -2.90 -6.12
CA ASN A 69 9.53 -2.40 -6.79
C ASN A 69 10.75 -3.11 -6.21
N GLU A 70 11.44 -3.87 -7.04
CA GLU A 70 12.62 -4.66 -6.66
C GLU A 70 13.80 -4.34 -7.57
N SER A 71 15.00 -4.50 -7.05
CA SER A 71 16.22 -4.49 -7.85
C SER A 71 16.60 -5.93 -8.12
N ILE A 72 16.60 -6.34 -9.39
CA ILE A 72 17.07 -7.66 -9.80
C ILE A 72 18.48 -7.53 -10.38
N ARG A 73 19.32 -8.54 -10.10
CA ARG A 73 20.64 -8.66 -10.73
C ARG A 73 20.50 -9.44 -12.02
N THR A 74 20.95 -8.87 -13.13
CA THR A 74 20.95 -9.52 -14.44
C THR A 74 22.17 -10.45 -14.56
N LEU A 75 21.97 -11.63 -15.15
CA LEU A 75 23.01 -12.64 -15.30
C LEU A 75 24.05 -12.28 -16.37
N GLU A 76 23.67 -11.49 -17.38
CA GLU A 76 24.49 -11.23 -18.56
C GLU A 76 25.59 -10.18 -18.33
N ASP A 77 25.32 -9.15 -17.54
CA ASP A 77 26.18 -7.98 -17.35
C ASP A 77 26.45 -7.66 -15.87
N GLY A 78 25.87 -8.45 -14.94
CA GLY A 78 25.98 -8.20 -13.51
C GLY A 78 25.32 -6.91 -13.04
N GLY A 79 24.58 -6.24 -13.94
CA GLY A 79 23.87 -4.99 -13.69
C GLY A 79 22.73 -5.17 -12.71
N GLN A 80 22.35 -4.06 -12.06
CA GLN A 80 21.12 -4.00 -11.29
C GLN A 80 20.04 -3.30 -12.12
N LYS A 81 18.89 -3.95 -12.27
CA LYS A 81 17.74 -3.41 -12.98
C LYS A 81 16.56 -3.29 -12.02
N ALA A 82 15.97 -2.11 -11.96
CA ALA A 82 14.71 -1.90 -11.25
C ALA A 82 13.56 -2.55 -12.04
N VAL A 83 12.78 -3.39 -11.37
CA VAL A 83 11.59 -4.05 -11.90
C VAL A 83 10.40 -3.72 -11.02
N SER A 84 9.26 -3.45 -11.66
CA SER A 84 7.99 -3.24 -10.98
C SER A 84 7.03 -4.37 -11.33
N THR A 85 6.59 -5.11 -10.32
CA THR A 85 5.65 -6.23 -10.45
C THR A 85 4.29 -5.82 -9.89
N ILE A 86 3.19 -6.12 -10.61
CA ILE A 86 1.84 -5.91 -10.05
C ILE A 86 1.56 -7.04 -9.05
N LEU A 87 1.41 -6.68 -7.78
CA LEU A 87 1.03 -7.65 -6.73
C LEU A 87 -0.45 -8.01 -6.83
N PHE A 88 -1.31 -7.01 -6.95
CA PHE A 88 -2.74 -7.18 -7.14
C PHE A 88 -3.41 -5.89 -7.58
N GLU A 89 -4.64 -6.05 -8.09
CA GLU A 89 -5.60 -4.97 -8.29
C GLU A 89 -6.91 -5.28 -7.58
N GLU A 90 -7.58 -4.24 -7.09
CA GLU A 90 -8.88 -4.40 -6.44
C GLU A 90 -9.77 -3.18 -6.66
N ARG A 91 -11.10 -3.36 -6.67
CA ARG A 91 -12.02 -2.25 -6.86
C ARG A 91 -11.93 -1.23 -5.72
N LEU A 92 -12.14 0.04 -6.04
CA LEU A 92 -12.34 1.06 -5.01
C LEU A 92 -13.56 0.70 -4.14
N GLY A 93 -13.51 1.01 -2.84
CA GLY A 93 -14.52 0.59 -1.85
C GLY A 93 -14.22 -0.74 -1.14
N LYS A 94 -13.14 -1.42 -1.51
CA LYS A 94 -12.65 -2.66 -0.87
C LYS A 94 -11.36 -2.41 -0.06
N GLU A 95 -11.24 -1.24 0.58
CA GLU A 95 -9.98 -0.80 1.18
C GLU A 95 -9.48 -1.73 2.30
N TRP A 96 -10.39 -2.41 3.01
CA TRP A 96 -9.98 -3.38 4.03
C TRP A 96 -9.30 -4.60 3.43
N LEU A 97 -9.87 -5.14 2.34
CA LEU A 97 -9.30 -6.27 1.62
C LEU A 97 -7.94 -5.89 1.03
N VAL A 98 -7.82 -4.69 0.46
CA VAL A 98 -6.55 -4.16 -0.06
C VAL A 98 -5.50 -4.06 1.05
N ALA A 99 -5.84 -3.48 2.19
CA ALA A 99 -4.94 -3.37 3.33
C ALA A 99 -4.47 -4.75 3.83
N GLN A 100 -5.40 -5.71 3.97
CA GLN A 100 -5.06 -7.07 4.39
C GLN A 100 -4.12 -7.77 3.39
N ARG A 101 -4.41 -7.71 2.08
CA ARG A 101 -3.56 -8.30 1.04
C ARG A 101 -2.17 -7.68 1.04
N LEU A 102 -2.10 -6.37 1.22
CA LEU A 102 -0.83 -5.65 1.28
C LEU A 102 0.00 -6.09 2.49
N VAL A 103 -0.62 -6.14 3.68
CA VAL A 103 0.03 -6.57 4.91
C VAL A 103 0.50 -8.01 4.84
N MET A 104 -0.28 -8.91 4.23
CA MET A 104 0.17 -10.30 4.00
C MET A 104 1.42 -10.34 3.13
N LYS A 105 1.49 -9.54 2.05
CA LYS A 105 2.70 -9.45 1.22
C LYS A 105 3.92 -8.90 1.97
N ILE A 106 3.73 -7.96 2.87
CA ILE A 106 4.81 -7.49 3.74
C ILE A 106 5.27 -8.58 4.71
N ALA A 107 4.33 -9.34 5.29
CA ALA A 107 4.66 -10.44 6.18
C ALA A 107 5.47 -11.53 5.46
N GLU A 108 5.02 -11.95 4.26
CA GLU A 108 5.72 -12.90 3.40
C GLU A 108 7.18 -12.44 3.16
N GLY A 109 7.38 -11.21 2.66
CA GLY A 109 8.73 -10.71 2.37
C GLY A 109 9.64 -10.61 3.60
N ARG A 110 9.09 -10.34 4.79
CA ARG A 110 9.86 -10.35 6.05
C ARG A 110 10.23 -11.75 6.50
N ILE A 111 9.35 -12.73 6.30
CA ILE A 111 9.63 -14.14 6.58
C ILE A 111 10.73 -14.64 5.65
N ASP A 112 10.64 -14.36 4.36
CA ASP A 112 11.64 -14.75 3.37
C ASP A 112 13.02 -14.16 3.73
N ALA A 113 13.09 -12.86 4.03
CA ALA A 113 14.33 -12.22 4.45
C ALA A 113 14.92 -12.80 5.75
N ALA A 114 14.06 -13.21 6.71
CA ALA A 114 14.51 -13.85 7.94
C ALA A 114 15.06 -15.26 7.70
N ILE A 115 14.45 -16.02 6.78
CA ILE A 115 14.94 -17.34 6.37
C ILE A 115 16.29 -17.19 5.68
N ASP A 116 16.41 -16.29 4.72
CA ASP A 116 17.67 -16.03 4.01
C ASP A 116 18.79 -15.62 4.98
N SER A 117 18.48 -14.75 5.95
CA SER A 117 19.45 -14.34 6.97
C SER A 117 19.86 -15.48 7.91
N ALA A 118 19.02 -16.50 8.12
CA ALA A 118 19.34 -17.64 8.96
C ALA A 118 20.17 -18.71 8.22
N LEU A 119 20.14 -18.69 6.88
CA LEU A 119 20.87 -19.62 6.02
C LEU A 119 22.23 -19.05 5.52
N ALA A 120 22.44 -17.74 5.66
CA ALA A 120 23.69 -17.04 5.31
C ALA A 120 24.76 -17.16 6.39
#